data_AF-A2BX87-F1
#
_entry.id   AF-A2BX87-F1
#
_cell.length_a   1.000
_cell.length_b   1.000
_cell.length_c   1.000
_cell.angle_alpha   90.00
_cell.angle_beta   90.00
_cell.angle_gamma   90.00
#
_symmetry.space_group_name_H-M   'P 1'
#
loop_
_entity.id
_entity.type
_entity.pdbx_description
1 polymer ?
#
loop_
_entity_poly.entity_id
_entity_poly.type
_entity_poly.pdbx_seq_one_letter_code
_entity_poly.pdbx_strand_id
1 'polypeptide(L)'
;MRSTQKKVFVFVNFFLLFGNLNIEYLAQIKNSSIINLFCIQNFKEEMLKAKIDYNEEIATDTCDCYLEEFIKNNSHQKAINKCKLETKKKFNL
;
A
#
# COMPACT_ATOMS: atom_id res chain seq x y z
N MET A 1 -31.48 -7.70 -17.00
CA MET A 1 -30.95 -6.79 -15.95
C MET A 1 -30.48 -7.62 -14.77
N ARG A 2 -29.17 -7.73 -14.54
CA ARG A 2 -28.60 -8.45 -13.39
C ARG A 2 -28.06 -7.42 -12.42
N SER A 3 -28.73 -7.31 -11.27
CA SER A 3 -28.48 -6.36 -10.20
C SER A 3 -27.11 -6.61 -9.56
N THR A 4 -26.14 -5.74 -9.85
CA THR A 4 -24.88 -5.66 -9.10
C THR A 4 -25.19 -5.06 -7.74
N GLN A 5 -25.46 -5.92 -6.76
CA GLN A 5 -25.60 -5.51 -5.36
C GLN A 5 -24.35 -4.73 -4.94
N LYS A 6 -24.52 -3.42 -4.72
CA LYS A 6 -23.55 -2.53 -4.08
C LYS A 6 -23.25 -3.07 -2.68
N LYS A 7 -22.24 -3.93 -2.57
CA LYS A 7 -21.65 -4.32 -1.29
C LYS A 7 -20.85 -3.13 -0.78
N VAL A 8 -21.46 -2.38 0.12
CA VAL A 8 -20.84 -1.30 0.89
C VAL A 8 -19.62 -1.88 1.61
N PHE A 9 -18.43 -1.49 1.16
CA PHE A 9 -17.15 -2.00 1.63
C PHE A 9 -16.76 -1.26 2.91
N VAL A 10 -16.99 -1.88 4.07
CA VAL A 10 -16.65 -1.33 5.38
C VAL A 10 -15.14 -1.53 5.62
N PHE A 11 -14.33 -0.55 5.20
CA PHE A 11 -12.87 -0.45 5.41
C PHE A 11 -12.48 -0.01 6.83
N VAL A 12 -13.26 -0.33 7.87
CA VAL A 12 -13.07 0.27 9.21
C VAL A 12 -12.09 -0.53 10.10
N ASN A 13 -11.88 -1.83 9.85
CA ASN A 13 -11.01 -2.67 10.71
C ASN A 13 -9.57 -2.84 10.22
N PHE A 14 -9.16 -2.17 9.14
CA PHE A 14 -7.80 -2.34 8.59
C PHE A 14 -6.75 -1.40 9.23
N PHE A 15 -7.18 -0.46 10.07
CA PHE A 15 -6.32 0.57 10.68
C PHE A 15 -5.47 0.09 11.87
N LEU A 16 -5.70 -1.12 12.39
CA LEU A 16 -4.98 -1.63 13.57
C LEU A 16 -3.66 -2.34 13.24
N LEU A 17 -3.39 -2.68 11.97
CA LEU A 17 -2.16 -3.39 11.60
C LEU A 17 -0.99 -2.45 11.24
N PHE A 18 -1.28 -1.18 10.95
CA PHE A 18 -0.23 -0.17 10.69
C PHE A 18 0.25 0.55 11.96
N GLY A 19 -0.50 0.47 13.07
CA GLY A 19 -0.17 1.17 14.31
C GLY A 19 0.97 0.55 15.13
N ASN A 20 1.47 -0.63 14.76
CA ASN A 20 2.42 -1.41 15.56
C ASN A 20 3.82 -1.56 14.94
N LEU A 21 4.12 -0.85 13.84
CA LEU A 21 5.50 -0.73 13.37
C LEU A 21 6.23 0.25 14.28
N ASN A 22 6.83 -0.28 15.35
CA ASN A 22 7.66 0.47 16.29
C ASN A 22 8.74 1.26 15.54
N ILE A 23 8.67 2.58 15.71
CA ILE A 23 9.42 3.64 15.02
C ILE A 23 10.95 3.52 15.22
N GLU A 24 11.41 2.82 16.26
CA GLU A 24 12.84 2.61 16.51
C GLU A 24 13.53 1.67 15.51
N TYR A 25 12.81 0.74 14.86
CA TYR A 25 13.44 -0.19 13.90
C TYR A 25 13.73 0.45 12.53
N LEU A 26 13.09 1.59 12.23
CA LEU A 26 13.26 2.36 10.99
C LEU A 26 14.28 3.49 11.12
N ALA A 27 14.89 3.67 12.30
CA ALA A 27 15.85 4.74 12.60
C ALA A 27 17.16 4.67 11.78
N GLN A 28 17.36 3.62 10.97
CA GLN A 28 18.38 3.61 9.93
C GLN A 28 17.71 3.52 8.55
N ILE A 29 17.49 4.69 7.95
CA ILE A 29 17.32 4.91 6.52
C ILE A 29 18.61 4.48 5.81
N LYS A 30 18.92 3.19 5.83
CA LYS A 30 20.17 2.66 5.30
C LYS A 30 20.01 1.48 4.34
N ASN A 31 18.78 1.14 3.94
CA ASN A 31 18.52 0.36 2.74
C ASN A 31 17.08 0.57 2.28
N SER A 32 16.88 1.45 1.28
CA SER A 32 15.63 1.56 0.52
C SER A 32 15.12 0.18 0.06
N SER A 33 16.03 -0.79 -0.15
CA SER A 33 15.70 -2.17 -0.54
C SER A 33 14.87 -2.95 0.48
N ILE A 34 15.11 -2.81 1.80
CA ILE A 34 14.36 -3.58 2.82
C ILE A 34 12.94 -3.06 2.94
N ILE A 35 12.77 -1.73 2.98
CA ILE A 35 11.45 -1.10 3.04
C ILE A 35 10.67 -1.40 1.75
N ASN A 36 11.34 -1.40 0.59
CA ASN A 36 10.71 -1.78 -0.67
C ASN A 36 10.23 -3.23 -0.66
N LEU A 37 11.08 -4.16 -0.18
CA LEU A 37 10.72 -5.57 -0.08
C LEU A 37 9.47 -5.79 0.78
N PHE A 38 9.41 -5.15 1.95
CA PHE A 38 8.23 -5.22 2.82
C PHE A 38 7.00 -4.59 2.17
N CYS A 39 7.16 -3.47 1.45
CA CYS A 39 6.07 -2.86 0.72
C CYS A 39 5.51 -3.81 -0.35
N ILE A 40 6.37 -4.41 -1.18
CA ILE A 40 5.96 -5.32 -2.26
C ILE A 40 5.25 -6.54 -1.69
N GLN A 41 5.78 -7.15 -0.62
CA GLN A 41 5.14 -8.31 0.02
C GLN A 41 3.76 -7.95 0.57
N ASN A 42 3.64 -6.81 1.26
CA ASN A 42 2.36 -6.36 1.80
C ASN A 42 1.36 -6.02 0.68
N PHE A 43 1.80 -5.36 -0.38
CA PHE A 43 0.95 -5.05 -1.52
C PHE A 43 0.43 -6.31 -2.20
N LYS A 44 1.29 -7.33 -2.37
CA LYS A 44 0.90 -8.64 -2.89
C LYS A 44 -0.16 -9.30 -2.01
N GLU A 45 0.02 -9.33 -0.70
CA GLU A 45 -1.00 -9.86 0.21
C GLU A 45 -2.34 -9.13 0.08
N GLU A 46 -2.32 -7.81 -0.03
CA GLU A 46 -3.53 -6.99 -0.18
C GLU A 46 -4.24 -7.25 -1.51
N MET A 47 -3.50 -7.41 -2.62
CA MET A 47 -4.09 -7.80 -3.91
C MET A 47 -4.75 -9.17 -3.82
N LEU A 48 -4.07 -10.15 -3.22
CA LEU A 48 -4.60 -11.50 -3.06
C LEU A 48 -5.86 -11.52 -2.17
N LYS A 49 -5.87 -10.77 -1.07
CA LYS A 49 -7.07 -10.59 -0.22
C LYS A 49 -8.22 -9.95 -1.00
N ALA A 50 -7.92 -9.03 -1.92
CA ALA A 50 -8.89 -8.39 -2.79
C ALA A 50 -9.32 -9.26 -3.99
N LYS A 51 -8.77 -10.47 -4.14
CA LYS A 51 -8.97 -11.36 -5.31
C LYS A 51 -8.57 -10.71 -6.63
N ILE A 52 -7.53 -9.88 -6.60
CA ILE A 52 -6.90 -9.29 -7.78
C ILE A 52 -5.61 -10.07 -8.04
N ASP A 53 -5.37 -10.44 -9.29
CA ASP A 53 -4.13 -11.10 -9.67
C ASP A 53 -2.94 -10.18 -9.41
N TYR A 54 -1.92 -10.72 -8.75
CA TYR A 54 -0.72 -9.97 -8.45
C TYR A 54 -0.03 -9.53 -9.74
N ASN A 55 0.31 -8.25 -9.80
CA ASN A 55 1.10 -7.67 -10.89
C ASN A 55 2.33 -6.98 -10.27
N GLU A 56 3.52 -7.46 -10.65
CA GLU A 56 4.80 -6.97 -10.13
C GLU A 56 5.08 -5.52 -10.53
N GLU A 57 4.69 -5.10 -11.73
CA GLU A 57 4.84 -3.72 -12.20
C GLU A 57 4.00 -2.77 -11.35
N ILE A 58 2.73 -3.13 -11.09
CA ILE A 58 1.85 -2.34 -10.23
C ILE A 58 2.44 -2.24 -8.81
N ALA A 59 2.88 -3.37 -8.24
CA ALA A 59 3.45 -3.39 -6.90
C ALA A 59 4.72 -2.54 -6.79
N THR A 60 5.61 -2.63 -7.79
CA THR A 60 6.85 -1.85 -7.84
C THR A 60 6.54 -0.35 -7.94
N ASP A 61 5.68 0.04 -8.88
CA ASP A 61 5.28 1.44 -9.08
C ASP A 61 4.61 2.05 -7.83
N THR A 62 3.73 1.29 -7.17
CA THR A 62 3.11 1.74 -5.91
C THR A 62 4.13 1.90 -4.79
N CYS A 63 5.08 0.97 -4.68
CA CYS A 63 6.06 0.96 -3.60
C CYS A 63 7.17 1.99 -3.78
N ASP A 64 7.57 2.27 -5.02
CA ASP A 64 8.47 3.37 -5.35
C ASP A 64 7.82 4.71 -5.01
N CYS A 65 6.55 4.93 -5.40
CA CYS A 65 5.78 6.10 -4.97
C CYS A 65 5.76 6.22 -3.44
N TYR A 66 5.49 5.13 -2.73
CA TYR A 66 5.42 5.14 -1.28
C TYR A 66 6.75 5.55 -0.65
N LEU A 67 7.86 5.03 -1.15
CA LEU A 67 9.20 5.40 -0.68
C LEU A 67 9.50 6.87 -0.93
N GLU A 68 9.22 7.38 -2.13
CA GLU A 68 9.43 8.79 -2.47
C GLU A 68 8.61 9.72 -1.56
N GLU A 69 7.32 9.42 -1.36
CA GLU A 69 6.44 10.21 -0.52
C GLU A 69 6.76 10.07 0.97
N PHE A 70 7.26 8.91 1.40
CA PHE A 70 7.72 8.71 2.75
C PHE A 70 8.99 9.52 3.01
N ILE A 71 9.98 9.49 2.12
CA ILE A 71 11.21 10.29 2.23
C ILE A 71 10.87 11.78 2.26
N LYS A 72 9.92 12.23 1.43
CA LYS A 72 9.53 13.63 1.33
C LYS A 72 8.77 14.14 2.56
N ASN A 73 7.84 13.35 3.09
CA ASN A 73 6.88 13.82 4.09
C ASN A 73 7.07 13.19 5.48
N ASN A 74 8.00 12.23 5.62
CA ASN A 74 8.28 11.43 6.81
C ASN A 74 7.01 10.86 7.48
N SER A 75 6.03 10.43 6.67
CA SER A 75 4.72 9.98 7.16
C SER A 75 4.21 8.79 6.35
N HIS A 76 4.19 7.63 6.99
CA HIS A 76 3.69 6.39 6.40
C HIS A 76 2.24 6.54 5.92
N GLN A 77 1.35 7.06 6.77
CA GLN A 77 -0.08 7.16 6.43
C GLN A 77 -0.32 8.07 5.22
N LYS A 78 0.40 9.19 5.12
CA LYS A 78 0.30 10.10 3.97
C LYS A 78 0.78 9.44 2.69
N ALA A 79 1.96 8.80 2.73
CA ALA A 79 2.52 8.10 1.58
C ALA A 79 1.60 6.98 1.10
N ILE A 80 1.10 6.14 2.01
CA ILE A 80 0.16 5.04 1.69
C ILE A 80 -1.11 5.58 1.05
N ASN A 81 -1.76 6.57 1.67
CA ASN A 81 -3.02 7.09 1.17
C ASN A 81 -2.88 7.69 -0.24
N LYS A 82 -1.80 8.44 -0.47
CA LYS A 82 -1.51 9.05 -1.76
C LYS A 82 -1.23 8.00 -2.82
N CYS A 83 -0.27 7.11 -2.58
CA CYS A 83 0.19 6.16 -3.60
C CYS A 83 -0.87 5.10 -3.90
N LYS A 84 -1.70 4.70 -2.92
CA LYS A 84 -2.87 3.85 -3.17
C LYS A 84 -3.89 4.54 -4.10
N LEU A 85 -4.14 5.84 -3.90
CA LEU A 85 -5.06 6.58 -4.76
C LEU A 85 -4.50 6.76 -6.18
N GLU A 86 -3.22 7.06 -6.31
CA GLU A 86 -2.55 7.20 -7.62
C GLU A 86 -2.52 5.88 -8.38
N THR A 87 -2.20 4.78 -7.71
CA THR A 87 -2.22 3.43 -8.30
C THR A 87 -3.60 3.08 -8.83
N LYS A 88 -4.65 3.31 -8.05
CA LYS A 88 -6.03 3.06 -8.51
C LYS A 88 -6.39 3.87 -9.76
N LYS A 89 -5.97 5.13 -9.81
CA LYS A 89 -6.20 6.01 -10.98
C LYS A 89 -5.39 5.55 -12.20
N LYS A 90 -4.13 5.18 -12.01
CA LYS A 90 -3.20 4.81 -13.09
C LYS A 90 -3.56 3.47 -13.72
N PHE A 91 -3.96 2.49 -12.91
CA PHE A 91 -4.23 1.12 -13.37
C PHE A 91 -5.72 0.75 -13.42
N ASN A 92 -6.63 1.71 -13.18
CA ASN A 92 -8.09 1.51 -13.16
C ASN A 92 -8.54 0.36 -12.23
N LEU A 93 -8.04 0.36 -10.98
CA LEU A 93 -8.36 -0.63 -9.93
C LEU A 93 -9.42 -0.13 -8.92
#